data_AF-A0AAD5ECI6-F1
#
_entry.id   AF-A0AAD5ECI6-F1
#
_cell.length_a   1.000
_cell.length_b   1.000
_cell.length_c   1.000
_cell.angle_alpha   90.00
_cell.angle_beta   90.00
_cell.angle_gamma   90.00
#
_symmetry.space_group_name_H-M   'P 1'
#
loop_
_entity.id
_entity.type
_entity.pdbx_description
1 polymer ?
#
loop_
_entity_poly.entity_id
_entity_poly.type
_entity_poly.pdbx_seq_one_letter_code
_entity_poly.pdbx_strand_id
1 'polypeptide(L)'
;MERTQSNSSRNLYCTACKKKFSNEATWNAHLKSAKHIQSEKASAKSTTVNLGASQKATSGQSNPAVAQVSMKLKQAMSIAASKPSRAVGALWTLAQEFYKLKRPRESAQVLNDLIELLETLQSQPTKAPDADTLTSAQVSGTLYLSRLALSRLYLIYWDDQSLELARKLFVKALHGKWKIDEQQLNDVATNCSSISIPKLLNAAEDLIRIYIEKVLCKPIKAKSDVNQMLPVILSEGEMLFSLAGTKTRNPREISKDARPQQIAVAMCAMAIVIHQHTKNDEGELIGYQNLSKLYLNLGAQGSAAEALMERSLTAAAARKCDSHELPSSMVDAMIALIICLEIGNY
;
A
#
# COMPACT_ATOMS: atom_id res chain seq x y z
N MET A 1 -9.86 43.47 -57.82
CA MET A 1 -10.33 42.11 -57.51
C MET A 1 -10.17 41.88 -56.03
N GLU A 2 -11.21 42.19 -55.26
CA GLU A 2 -11.27 42.02 -53.81
C GLU A 2 -11.35 40.54 -53.46
N ARG A 3 -10.45 40.07 -52.59
CA ARG A 3 -10.56 38.77 -51.93
C ARG A 3 -11.21 38.96 -50.56
N THR A 4 -12.47 38.56 -50.46
CA THR A 4 -13.26 38.47 -49.25
C THR A 4 -12.66 37.50 -48.23
N GLN A 5 -12.60 37.98 -46.99
CA GLN A 5 -12.15 37.27 -45.80
C GLN A 5 -13.00 36.02 -45.51
N SER A 6 -12.35 34.89 -45.26
CA SER A 6 -12.99 33.67 -44.74
C SER A 6 -13.38 33.88 -43.28
N ASN A 7 -14.68 34.06 -43.06
CA ASN A 7 -15.32 34.19 -41.75
C ASN A 7 -15.12 32.89 -40.96
N SER A 8 -14.46 32.99 -39.80
CA SER A 8 -14.37 31.89 -38.84
C SER A 8 -15.75 31.72 -38.20
N SER A 9 -16.46 30.67 -38.59
CA SER A 9 -17.74 30.27 -38.01
C SER A 9 -17.53 29.84 -36.55
N ARG A 10 -17.58 30.82 -35.63
CA ARG A 10 -17.69 30.55 -34.19
C ARG A 10 -19.02 29.85 -33.96
N ASN A 11 -18.98 28.58 -33.57
CA ASN A 11 -20.16 27.80 -33.24
C ASN A 11 -20.84 28.41 -31.99
N LEU A 12 -22.00 29.07 -32.17
CA LEU A 12 -22.79 29.65 -31.08
C LEU A 12 -23.77 28.60 -30.54
N TYR A 13 -23.52 28.11 -29.32
CA TYR A 13 -24.28 27.03 -28.69
C TYR A 13 -24.78 27.40 -27.28
N CYS A 14 -26.08 27.18 -27.03
CA CYS A 14 -26.69 27.43 -25.73
C CYS A 14 -26.64 26.17 -24.88
N THR A 15 -25.91 26.22 -23.78
CA THR A 15 -25.82 25.13 -22.81
C THR A 15 -27.14 24.92 -22.06
N ALA A 16 -27.85 26.00 -21.72
CA ALA A 16 -29.14 25.94 -21.01
C ALA A 16 -30.25 25.31 -21.87
N CYS A 17 -30.30 25.62 -23.16
CA CYS A 17 -31.36 25.15 -24.07
C CYS A 17 -30.92 24.06 -25.05
N LYS A 18 -29.63 23.69 -25.04
CA LYS A 18 -28.99 22.73 -25.96
C LYS A 18 -29.25 23.01 -27.46
N LYS A 19 -29.34 24.29 -27.86
CA LYS A 19 -29.57 24.72 -29.26
C LYS A 19 -28.33 25.34 -29.89
N LYS A 20 -28.06 25.00 -31.15
CA LYS A 20 -27.01 25.62 -31.99
C LYS A 20 -27.60 26.69 -32.89
N PHE A 21 -26.85 27.76 -33.13
CA PHE A 21 -27.25 28.88 -33.96
C PHE A 21 -26.18 29.14 -35.02
N SER A 22 -26.63 29.46 -36.23
CA SER A 22 -25.76 29.69 -37.39
C SER A 22 -25.22 31.11 -37.48
N ASN A 23 -25.78 32.07 -36.74
CA ASN A 23 -25.30 33.45 -36.70
C ASN A 23 -25.59 34.15 -35.35
N GLU A 24 -24.83 35.22 -35.08
CA GLU A 24 -24.86 36.01 -33.84
C GLU A 24 -26.22 36.69 -33.60
N ALA A 25 -26.92 37.10 -34.66
CA ALA A 25 -28.21 37.77 -34.56
C ALA A 25 -29.29 36.85 -33.96
N THR A 26 -29.39 35.62 -34.47
CA THR A 26 -30.36 34.63 -33.97
C THR A 26 -29.99 34.11 -32.57
N TRP A 27 -28.70 34.04 -32.26
CA TRP A 27 -28.19 33.75 -30.92
C TRP A 27 -28.63 34.81 -29.89
N ASN A 28 -28.43 36.09 -30.18
CA ASN A 28 -28.81 37.18 -29.27
C ASN A 28 -30.33 37.27 -29.08
N ALA A 29 -31.11 37.01 -30.13
CA ALA A 29 -32.57 36.91 -30.02
C ALA A 29 -33.00 35.74 -29.11
N HIS A 30 -32.28 34.61 -29.17
CA HIS A 30 -32.53 33.46 -28.30
C HIS A 30 -32.27 33.76 -26.83
N LEU A 31 -31.15 34.41 -26.49
CA LEU A 31 -30.81 34.79 -25.10
C LEU A 31 -31.87 35.69 -24.46
N LYS A 32 -32.55 36.52 -25.25
CA LYS A 32 -33.62 37.43 -24.77
C LYS A 32 -35.01 36.77 -24.72
N SER A 33 -35.15 35.54 -25.19
CA SER A 33 -36.44 34.87 -25.25
C SER A 33 -36.92 34.41 -23.87
N ALA A 34 -38.22 34.55 -23.58
CA ALA A 34 -38.81 34.16 -22.30
C ALA A 34 -38.57 32.67 -21.96
N LYS A 35 -38.50 31.80 -22.98
CA LYS A 35 -38.20 30.37 -22.81
C LYS A 35 -36.76 30.12 -22.33
N HIS A 36 -35.79 30.88 -22.84
CA HIS A 36 -34.39 30.77 -22.39
C HIS A 36 -34.26 31.22 -20.93
N ILE A 37 -34.84 32.37 -20.59
CA ILE A 37 -34.81 32.92 -19.22
C ILE A 37 -35.48 31.98 -18.20
N GLN A 38 -36.59 31.31 -18.57
CA GLN A 38 -37.20 30.29 -17.72
C GLN A 38 -36.32 29.04 -17.56
N SER A 39 -35.67 28.59 -18.64
CA SER A 39 -34.77 27.43 -18.62
C SER A 39 -33.54 27.70 -17.76
N GLU A 40 -32.94 28.89 -17.83
CA GLU A 40 -31.81 29.27 -16.97
C GLU A 40 -32.21 29.30 -15.49
N LYS A 41 -33.37 29.86 -15.16
CA LYS A 41 -33.87 29.88 -13.77
C LYS A 41 -34.16 28.48 -13.23
N ALA A 42 -34.57 27.54 -14.08
CA ALA A 42 -34.75 26.14 -13.71
C ALA A 42 -33.40 25.42 -13.52
N SER A 43 -32.43 25.65 -14.40
CA SER A 43 -31.10 25.03 -14.31
C SER A 43 -30.25 25.57 -13.16
N ALA A 44 -30.41 26.82 -12.75
CA ALA A 44 -29.69 27.39 -11.59
C ALA A 44 -30.10 26.76 -10.25
N LYS A 45 -31.33 26.20 -10.15
CA LYS A 45 -31.77 25.43 -8.97
C LYS A 45 -31.36 23.96 -8.99
N SER A 46 -30.85 23.46 -10.11
CA SER A 46 -30.41 22.07 -10.28
C SER A 46 -28.90 21.95 -10.51
N THR A 47 -28.10 22.85 -9.94
CA THR A 47 -26.63 22.72 -9.90
C THR A 47 -26.23 21.68 -8.85
N THR A 48 -26.60 20.42 -9.11
CA THR A 48 -25.88 19.24 -8.62
C THR A 48 -25.77 18.34 -9.84
N VAL A 49 -24.70 18.60 -10.60
CA VAL A 49 -24.46 18.02 -11.93
C VAL A 49 -24.00 16.58 -11.78
N ASN A 50 -24.77 15.66 -12.35
CA ASN A 50 -24.27 14.56 -13.17
C ASN A 50 -25.16 14.51 -14.42
N LEU A 51 -24.65 14.91 -15.59
CA LEU A 51 -24.03 14.09 -16.64
C LEU A 51 -25.03 13.66 -17.72
N GLY A 52 -24.56 13.58 -18.96
CA GLY A 52 -25.30 12.91 -20.02
C GLY A 52 -24.73 13.11 -21.43
N ALA A 53 -23.63 12.43 -21.73
CA ALA A 53 -23.40 11.84 -23.05
C ALA A 53 -23.90 10.38 -22.99
N SER A 54 -24.55 9.95 -24.08
CA SER A 54 -25.32 8.70 -24.20
C SER A 54 -24.61 7.44 -23.70
N GLN A 55 -25.17 6.84 -22.65
CA GLN A 55 -25.14 5.40 -22.45
C GLN A 55 -26.55 4.92 -22.09
N LYS A 56 -26.94 3.83 -22.75
CA LYS A 56 -28.21 3.13 -22.65
C LYS A 56 -28.52 2.82 -21.18
N ALA A 57 -29.68 3.27 -20.70
CA ALA A 57 -30.10 3.16 -19.32
C ALA A 57 -30.46 1.71 -18.94
N THR A 58 -29.59 1.08 -18.15
CA THR A 58 -30.01 0.21 -17.05
C THR A 58 -30.11 1.08 -15.81
N SER A 59 -31.32 1.28 -15.29
CA SER A 59 -31.58 1.97 -14.02
C SER A 59 -30.92 1.19 -12.88
N GLY A 60 -29.68 1.55 -12.53
CA GLY A 60 -28.96 0.99 -11.42
C GLY A 60 -29.61 1.42 -10.10
N GLN A 61 -30.42 0.55 -9.51
CA GLN A 61 -30.78 0.65 -8.10
C GLN A 61 -29.48 0.65 -7.29
N SER A 62 -29.16 1.79 -6.66
CA SER A 62 -28.11 1.84 -5.64
C SER A 62 -28.46 0.83 -4.55
N ASN A 63 -27.59 -0.16 -4.32
CA ASN A 63 -27.79 -1.19 -3.30
C ASN A 63 -28.18 -0.52 -1.96
N PRO A 64 -29.34 -0.83 -1.37
CA PRO A 64 -29.82 -0.16 -0.15
C PRO A 64 -28.86 -0.31 1.03
N ALA A 65 -28.08 -1.40 1.08
CA ALA A 65 -27.03 -1.58 2.08
C ALA A 65 -25.94 -0.50 1.95
N VAL A 66 -25.51 -0.17 0.73
CA VAL A 66 -24.50 0.88 0.51
C VAL A 66 -25.05 2.23 0.96
N ALA A 67 -26.30 2.55 0.62
CA ALA A 67 -26.94 3.80 1.06
C ALA A 67 -27.01 3.91 2.59
N GLN A 68 -27.36 2.82 3.27
CA GLN A 68 -27.39 2.77 4.74
C GLN A 68 -26.00 3.00 5.36
N VAL A 69 -24.96 2.33 4.85
CA VAL A 69 -23.58 2.51 5.32
C VAL A 69 -23.10 3.94 5.07
N SER A 70 -23.43 4.54 3.91
CA SER A 70 -23.13 5.95 3.63
C SER A 70 -23.83 6.93 4.58
N MET A 71 -25.06 6.65 5.01
CA MET A 71 -25.74 7.47 6.03
C MET A 71 -25.03 7.36 7.40
N LYS A 72 -24.66 6.15 7.81
CA LYS A 72 -23.88 5.93 9.05
C LYS A 72 -22.53 6.63 9.01
N LEU A 73 -21.86 6.66 7.85
CA LEU A 73 -20.61 7.40 7.68
C LEU A 73 -20.79 8.89 7.95
N LYS A 74 -21.83 9.53 7.39
CA LYS A 74 -22.10 10.95 7.67
C LYS A 74 -22.31 11.21 9.16
N GLN A 75 -23.03 10.32 9.84
CA GLN A 75 -23.23 10.41 11.29
C GLN A 75 -21.92 10.25 12.05
N ALA A 76 -21.08 9.26 11.69
CA ALA A 76 -19.79 9.03 12.31
C ALA A 76 -18.84 10.23 12.13
N MET A 77 -18.83 10.87 10.96
CA MET A 77 -18.04 12.08 10.70
C MET A 77 -18.55 13.29 11.51
N SER A 78 -19.87 13.43 11.69
CA SER A 78 -20.43 14.44 12.61
C SER A 78 -20.03 14.19 14.06
N ILE A 79 -19.95 12.92 14.48
CA ILE A 79 -19.44 12.56 15.81
C ILE A 79 -17.95 12.85 15.89
N ALA A 80 -17.16 12.56 14.85
CA ALA A 80 -15.72 12.81 14.83
C ALA A 80 -15.39 14.29 15.08
N ALA A 81 -16.20 15.20 14.55
CA ALA A 81 -16.03 16.64 14.75
C ALA A 81 -16.26 17.11 16.20
N SER A 82 -17.08 16.41 16.98
CA SER A 82 -17.45 16.82 18.36
C SER A 82 -16.84 15.92 19.44
N LYS A 83 -16.68 14.63 19.16
CA LYS A 83 -16.18 13.58 20.06
C LYS A 83 -15.29 12.58 19.27
N PRO A 84 -14.06 12.98 18.88
CA PRO A 84 -13.14 12.16 18.08
C PRO A 84 -12.98 10.72 18.55
N SER A 85 -12.71 10.51 19.84
CA SER A 85 -12.47 9.18 20.44
C SER A 85 -13.63 8.20 20.20
N ARG A 86 -14.88 8.69 20.22
CA ARG A 86 -16.07 7.86 20.01
C ARG A 86 -16.29 7.49 18.54
N ALA A 87 -15.75 8.27 17.60
CA ALA A 87 -15.91 8.01 16.18
C ALA A 87 -14.96 6.92 15.65
N VAL A 88 -13.80 6.71 16.29
CA VAL A 88 -12.76 5.75 15.84
C VAL A 88 -13.31 4.35 15.59
N GLY A 89 -14.04 3.78 16.55
CA GLY A 89 -14.62 2.44 16.42
C GLY A 89 -15.65 2.37 15.29
N ALA A 90 -16.50 3.39 15.16
CA ALA A 90 -17.51 3.45 14.11
C ALA A 90 -16.87 3.54 12.71
N LEU A 91 -15.87 4.40 12.53
CA LEU A 91 -15.15 4.54 11.26
C LEU A 91 -14.43 3.25 10.86
N TRP A 92 -13.79 2.57 11.81
CA TRP A 92 -13.17 1.26 11.56
C TRP A 92 -14.19 0.22 11.07
N THR A 93 -15.34 0.10 11.75
CA THR A 93 -16.41 -0.82 11.32
C THR A 93 -16.95 -0.45 9.94
N LEU A 94 -17.15 0.83 9.66
CA LEU A 94 -17.67 1.30 8.36
C LEU A 94 -16.70 1.00 7.21
N ALA A 95 -15.38 1.15 7.41
CA ALA A 95 -14.39 0.75 6.42
C ALA A 95 -14.52 -0.75 6.08
N GLN A 96 -14.65 -1.61 7.08
CA GLN A 96 -14.86 -3.04 6.89
C GLN A 96 -16.19 -3.36 6.18
N GLU A 97 -17.27 -2.64 6.50
CA GLU A 97 -18.57 -2.78 5.83
C GLU A 97 -18.48 -2.41 4.33
N PHE A 98 -17.84 -1.29 3.98
CA PHE A 98 -17.61 -0.93 2.58
C PHE A 98 -16.77 -1.98 1.84
N TYR A 99 -15.72 -2.50 2.47
CA TYR A 99 -14.91 -3.56 1.87
C TYR A 99 -15.74 -4.83 1.59
N LYS A 100 -16.57 -5.27 2.55
CA LYS A 100 -17.49 -6.41 2.38
C LYS A 100 -18.48 -6.19 1.24
N LEU A 101 -18.95 -4.96 1.07
CA LEU A 101 -19.85 -4.55 -0.02
C LEU A 101 -19.14 -4.34 -1.38
N LYS A 102 -17.86 -4.74 -1.49
CA LYS A 102 -17.04 -4.57 -2.71
C LYS A 102 -16.93 -3.11 -3.15
N ARG A 103 -16.79 -2.22 -2.17
CA ARG A 103 -16.57 -0.77 -2.31
C ARG A 103 -15.18 -0.40 -1.79
N PRO A 104 -14.09 -0.86 -2.46
CA PRO A 104 -12.72 -0.66 -1.97
C PRO A 104 -12.35 0.83 -1.92
N ARG A 105 -12.83 1.65 -2.85
CA ARG A 105 -12.55 3.10 -2.87
C ARG A 105 -13.12 3.81 -1.65
N GLU A 106 -14.37 3.52 -1.31
CA GLU A 106 -15.04 4.05 -0.13
C GLU A 106 -14.39 3.51 1.15
N SER A 107 -14.02 2.22 1.18
CA SER A 107 -13.24 1.66 2.29
C SER A 107 -11.90 2.39 2.50
N ALA A 108 -11.18 2.69 1.41
CA ALA A 108 -9.91 3.41 1.49
C ALA A 108 -10.09 4.85 1.98
N GLN A 109 -11.13 5.55 1.51
CA GLN A 109 -11.45 6.90 2.00
C GLN A 109 -11.71 6.90 3.50
N VAL A 110 -12.56 5.99 3.99
CA VAL A 110 -12.87 5.91 5.43
C VAL A 110 -11.63 5.56 6.26
N LEU A 111 -10.76 4.68 5.75
CA LEU A 111 -9.48 4.40 6.41
C LEU A 111 -8.55 5.62 6.44
N ASN A 112 -8.52 6.42 5.38
CA ASN A 112 -7.73 7.65 5.35
C ASN A 112 -8.26 8.67 6.38
N ASP A 113 -9.57 8.90 6.39
CA ASP A 113 -10.22 9.79 7.37
C ASP A 113 -9.97 9.31 8.81
N LEU A 114 -9.99 7.99 9.04
CA LEU A 114 -9.66 7.38 10.33
C LEU A 114 -8.18 7.59 10.72
N ILE A 115 -7.25 7.46 9.78
CA ILE A 115 -5.83 7.70 10.02
C ILE A 115 -5.60 9.16 10.43
N GLU A 116 -6.19 10.12 9.70
CA GLU A 116 -6.08 11.55 10.00
C GLU A 116 -6.64 11.89 11.40
N LEU A 117 -7.78 11.29 11.76
CA LEU A 117 -8.37 11.44 13.09
C LEU A 117 -7.45 10.90 14.19
N LEU A 118 -6.86 9.72 13.99
CA LEU A 118 -5.98 9.06 14.94
C LEU A 118 -4.64 9.79 15.09
N GLU A 119 -4.07 10.32 14.00
CA GLU A 119 -2.87 11.17 14.04
C GLU A 119 -3.15 12.45 14.84
N THR A 120 -4.30 13.08 14.63
CA THR A 120 -4.74 14.25 15.41
C THR A 120 -4.86 13.92 16.89
N LEU A 121 -5.47 12.77 17.24
CA LEU A 121 -5.58 12.32 18.63
C LEU A 121 -4.23 12.00 19.27
N GLN A 122 -3.30 11.45 18.49
CA GLN A 122 -1.95 11.13 18.96
C GLN A 122 -1.11 12.38 19.28
N SER A 123 -1.33 13.48 18.55
CA SER A 123 -0.62 14.75 18.76
C SER A 123 -1.20 15.63 19.86
N GLN A 124 -2.39 15.33 20.39
CA GLN A 124 -2.99 16.13 21.46
C GLN A 124 -2.30 15.86 22.80
N PRO A 125 -2.08 16.90 23.63
CA PRO A 125 -1.52 16.72 24.97
C PRO A 125 -2.45 15.84 25.80
N THR A 126 -1.89 14.84 26.47
CA THR A 126 -2.62 13.87 27.31
C THR A 126 -3.36 14.62 28.42
N LYS A 127 -4.62 14.95 28.21
CA LYS A 127 -5.52 15.36 29.29
C LYS A 127 -5.82 14.14 30.16
N ALA A 128 -6.18 14.37 31.42
CA ALA A 128 -6.56 13.30 32.32
C ALA A 128 -7.60 12.39 31.64
N PRO A 129 -7.48 11.05 31.78
CA PRO A 129 -8.33 10.12 31.05
C PRO A 129 -9.78 10.23 31.53
N ASP A 130 -10.60 10.91 30.76
CA ASP A 130 -12.05 10.79 30.87
C ASP A 130 -12.48 9.38 30.40
N ALA A 131 -13.58 8.85 30.93
CA ALA A 131 -14.09 7.52 30.61
C ALA A 131 -14.35 7.27 29.10
N ASP A 132 -14.44 8.34 28.31
CA ASP A 132 -14.64 8.30 26.86
C ASP A 132 -13.35 8.45 26.02
N THR A 133 -12.18 8.58 26.66
CA THR A 133 -10.92 8.86 25.97
C THR A 133 -10.17 7.57 25.64
N LEU A 134 -9.71 7.45 24.39
CA LEU A 134 -8.86 6.34 23.99
C LEU A 134 -7.49 6.45 24.64
N THR A 135 -6.98 5.33 25.15
CA THR A 135 -5.59 5.25 25.65
C THR A 135 -4.61 5.40 24.49
N SER A 136 -3.40 5.91 24.78
CA SER A 136 -2.32 6.00 23.78
C SER A 136 -2.01 4.66 23.09
N ALA A 137 -2.14 3.55 23.84
CA ALA A 137 -1.99 2.21 23.29
C ALA A 137 -3.11 1.85 22.29
N GLN A 138 -4.36 2.18 22.59
CA GLN A 138 -5.49 1.97 21.67
C GLN A 138 -5.36 2.82 20.40
N VAL A 139 -4.97 4.09 20.53
CA VAL A 139 -4.72 4.99 19.39
C VAL A 139 -3.61 4.41 18.51
N SER A 140 -2.46 4.07 19.10
CA SER A 140 -1.31 3.53 18.36
C SER A 140 -1.62 2.19 17.69
N GLY A 141 -2.34 1.30 18.38
CA GLY A 141 -2.75 0.01 17.83
C GLY A 141 -3.72 0.15 16.66
N THR A 142 -4.73 1.01 16.78
CA THR A 142 -5.71 1.25 15.72
C THR A 142 -5.08 1.95 14.52
N LEU A 143 -4.17 2.89 14.76
CA LEU A 143 -3.44 3.60 13.72
C LEU A 143 -2.55 2.66 12.91
N TYR A 144 -1.84 1.75 13.59
CA TYR A 144 -1.07 0.68 12.95
C TYR A 144 -1.96 -0.18 12.03
N LEU A 145 -3.10 -0.68 12.54
CA LEU A 145 -4.00 -1.53 11.77
C LEU A 145 -4.60 -0.80 10.57
N SER A 146 -4.96 0.48 10.74
CA SER A 146 -5.55 1.30 9.68
C SER A 146 -4.57 1.58 8.55
N ARG A 147 -3.31 1.92 8.88
CA ARG A 147 -2.25 2.12 7.88
C ARG A 147 -1.94 0.85 7.11
N LEU A 148 -1.84 -0.29 7.80
CA LEU A 148 -1.58 -1.58 7.16
C LEU A 148 -2.75 -2.01 6.25
N ALA A 149 -4.00 -1.86 6.70
CA ALA A 149 -5.18 -2.16 5.90
C ALA A 149 -5.26 -1.28 4.64
N LEU A 150 -5.00 0.03 4.77
CA LEU A 150 -5.01 0.96 3.65
C LEU A 150 -3.88 0.67 2.66
N SER A 151 -2.68 0.36 3.15
CA SER A 151 -1.54 -0.07 2.32
C SER A 151 -1.88 -1.30 1.47
N ARG A 152 -2.47 -2.33 2.09
CA ARG A 152 -2.94 -3.55 1.40
C ARG A 152 -4.02 -3.25 0.36
N LEU A 153 -4.95 -2.33 0.64
CA LEU A 153 -5.98 -1.93 -0.33
C LEU A 153 -5.36 -1.25 -1.56
N TYR A 154 -4.43 -0.32 -1.37
CA TYR A 154 -3.74 0.35 -2.47
C TYR A 154 -2.96 -0.63 -3.35
N LEU A 155 -2.32 -1.63 -2.74
CA LEU A 155 -1.62 -2.68 -3.46
C LEU A 155 -2.52 -3.48 -4.42
N ILE A 156 -3.76 -3.76 -4.00
CA ILE A 156 -4.69 -4.61 -4.74
C ILE A 156 -5.40 -3.84 -5.86
N TYR A 157 -5.91 -2.63 -5.59
CA TYR A 157 -6.92 -2.00 -6.46
C TYR A 157 -6.46 -0.78 -7.25
N TRP A 158 -5.26 -0.25 -7.03
CA TRP A 158 -4.85 1.04 -7.62
C TRP A 158 -3.60 0.97 -8.52
N ASP A 159 -3.34 2.12 -9.15
CA ASP A 159 -2.24 2.42 -10.07
C ASP A 159 -0.89 2.69 -9.36
N ASP A 160 0.15 2.99 -10.16
CA ASP A 160 1.51 3.19 -9.67
C ASP A 160 1.65 4.35 -8.67
N GLN A 161 0.85 5.42 -8.80
CA GLN A 161 0.87 6.51 -7.82
C GLN A 161 0.42 6.03 -6.43
N SER A 162 -0.55 5.13 -6.41
CA SER A 162 -1.08 4.57 -5.18
C SER A 162 -0.14 3.54 -4.55
N LEU A 163 0.74 2.92 -5.35
CA LEU A 163 1.78 2.01 -4.85
C LEU A 163 2.79 2.74 -3.95
N GLU A 164 3.20 3.95 -4.32
CA GLU A 164 4.11 4.74 -3.49
C GLU A 164 3.46 5.17 -2.17
N LEU A 165 2.18 5.54 -2.23
CA LEU A 165 1.40 5.81 -1.03
C LEU A 165 1.27 4.55 -0.14
N ALA A 166 1.06 3.38 -0.74
CA ALA A 166 1.00 2.10 -0.04
C ALA A 166 2.30 1.82 0.72
N ARG A 167 3.46 2.02 0.08
CA ARG A 167 4.79 1.86 0.68
C ARG A 167 5.01 2.81 1.86
N LYS A 168 4.68 4.09 1.68
CA LYS A 168 4.79 5.10 2.74
C LYS A 168 3.93 4.74 3.95
N LEU A 169 2.68 4.32 3.72
CA LEU A 169 1.78 3.86 4.78
C LEU A 169 2.33 2.62 5.49
N PHE A 170 2.92 1.69 4.74
CA PHE A 170 3.52 0.47 5.26
C PHE A 170 4.69 0.77 6.21
N VAL A 171 5.65 1.60 5.78
CA VAL A 171 6.80 1.99 6.61
C VAL A 171 6.34 2.76 7.85
N LYS A 172 5.35 3.66 7.73
CA LYS A 172 4.73 4.32 8.89
C LYS A 172 4.06 3.34 9.86
N ALA A 173 3.49 2.25 9.37
CA ALA A 173 2.94 1.19 10.22
C ALA A 173 4.06 0.44 10.96
N LEU A 174 5.15 0.10 10.26
CA LEU A 174 6.33 -0.54 10.85
C LEU A 174 6.91 0.31 11.99
N HIS A 175 7.13 1.60 11.73
CA HIS A 175 7.61 2.56 12.71
C HIS A 175 6.66 2.68 13.90
N GLY A 176 5.35 2.82 13.65
CA GLY A 176 4.36 3.00 14.72
C GLY A 176 4.38 1.87 15.76
N LYS A 177 4.38 0.61 15.30
CA LYS A 177 4.25 -0.58 16.17
C LYS A 177 5.58 -1.14 16.66
N TRP A 178 6.59 -1.25 15.78
CA TRP A 178 7.86 -1.91 16.10
C TRP A 178 9.05 -0.98 16.21
N LYS A 179 8.85 0.33 15.99
CA LYS A 179 9.91 1.35 16.07
C LYS A 179 11.04 1.14 15.08
N ILE A 180 10.77 0.46 13.97
CA ILE A 180 11.68 0.40 12.82
C ILE A 180 11.72 1.81 12.21
N ASP A 181 12.86 2.47 12.31
CA ASP A 181 13.04 3.83 11.81
C ASP A 181 13.15 3.84 10.27
N GLU A 182 12.48 4.81 9.64
CA GLU A 182 12.45 4.92 8.19
C GLU A 182 13.83 5.29 7.62
N GLN A 183 14.57 6.18 8.29
CA GLN A 183 15.89 6.57 7.83
C GLN A 183 16.87 5.40 7.94
N GLN A 184 16.89 4.72 9.08
CA GLN A 184 17.76 3.56 9.27
C GLN A 184 17.43 2.43 8.28
N LEU A 185 16.15 2.17 8.01
CA LEU A 185 15.74 1.18 7.00
C LEU A 185 16.27 1.56 5.61
N ASN A 186 16.18 2.84 5.25
CA ASN A 186 16.71 3.36 3.99
C ASN A 186 18.25 3.30 3.93
N ASP A 187 18.94 3.52 5.04
CA ASP A 187 20.39 3.42 5.12
C ASP A 187 20.84 1.96 4.89
N VAL A 188 20.16 0.98 5.48
CA VAL A 188 20.42 -0.45 5.23
C VAL A 188 20.12 -0.82 3.78
N ALA A 189 18.98 -0.36 3.24
CA ALA A 189 18.61 -0.59 1.85
C ALA A 189 19.67 -0.02 0.88
N THR A 190 20.08 1.23 1.06
CA THR A 190 21.07 1.89 0.17
C THR A 190 22.41 1.16 0.13
N ASN A 191 22.78 0.50 1.24
CA ASN A 191 24.03 -0.25 1.36
C ASN A 191 23.91 -1.73 0.96
N CYS A 192 22.71 -2.26 0.69
CA CYS A 192 22.53 -3.71 0.55
C CYS A 192 23.26 -4.29 -0.67
N SER A 193 23.49 -3.50 -1.71
CA SER A 193 24.21 -3.91 -2.93
C SER A 193 25.74 -3.86 -2.81
N SER A 194 26.29 -3.28 -1.73
CA SER A 194 27.73 -3.06 -1.55
C SER A 194 28.31 -3.78 -0.32
N ILE A 195 27.48 -4.30 0.57
CA ILE A 195 27.90 -5.02 1.77
C ILE A 195 27.77 -6.55 1.63
N SER A 196 28.53 -7.29 2.42
CA SER A 196 28.40 -8.76 2.47
C SER A 196 27.12 -9.18 3.21
N ILE A 197 26.61 -10.39 2.92
CA ILE A 197 25.42 -10.94 3.60
C ILE A 197 25.55 -10.90 5.13
N PRO A 198 26.67 -11.31 5.78
CA PRO A 198 26.78 -11.21 7.23
C PRO A 198 26.66 -9.77 7.76
N LYS A 199 27.20 -8.79 7.03
CA LYS A 199 27.06 -7.37 7.40
C LYS A 199 25.61 -6.88 7.23
N LEU A 200 24.92 -7.33 6.17
CA LEU A 200 23.51 -7.03 5.95
C LEU A 200 22.64 -7.63 7.07
N LEU A 201 22.88 -8.88 7.46
CA LEU A 201 22.14 -9.53 8.55
C LEU A 201 22.38 -8.82 9.89
N ASN A 202 23.62 -8.43 10.20
CA ASN A 202 23.91 -7.66 11.42
C ASN A 202 23.20 -6.29 11.41
N ALA A 203 23.22 -5.57 10.29
CA ALA A 203 22.53 -4.29 10.17
C ALA A 203 21.00 -4.46 10.26
N ALA A 204 20.47 -5.56 9.71
CA ALA A 204 19.06 -5.91 9.86
C ALA A 204 18.71 -6.26 11.31
N GLU A 205 19.56 -7.00 12.02
CA GLU A 205 19.42 -7.28 13.45
C GLU A 205 19.37 -5.99 14.28
N ASP A 206 20.25 -5.03 13.99
CA ASP A 206 20.25 -3.72 14.64
C ASP A 206 18.91 -2.98 14.49
N LEU A 207 18.29 -3.03 13.30
CA LEU A 207 16.98 -2.42 13.04
C LEU A 207 15.85 -3.03 13.88
N ILE A 208 15.88 -4.35 14.09
CA ILE A 208 14.83 -5.08 14.82
C ILE A 208 15.22 -5.40 16.27
N ARG A 209 16.35 -4.89 16.75
CA ARG A 209 16.88 -5.16 18.09
C ARG A 209 15.85 -4.90 19.19
N ILE A 210 15.12 -3.78 19.10
CA ILE A 210 14.03 -3.45 20.03
C ILE A 210 12.95 -4.55 20.06
N TYR A 211 12.61 -5.12 18.91
CA TYR A 211 11.64 -6.22 18.82
C TYR A 211 12.20 -7.51 19.42
N ILE A 212 13.44 -7.87 19.09
CA ILE A 212 14.12 -9.07 19.62
C ILE A 212 14.12 -9.02 21.16
N GLU A 213 14.65 -7.93 21.73
CA GLU A 213 14.79 -7.77 23.18
C GLU A 213 13.45 -7.73 23.92
N LYS A 214 12.43 -7.05 23.36
CA LYS A 214 11.17 -6.81 24.07
C LYS A 214 10.10 -7.86 23.84
N VAL A 215 10.14 -8.58 22.71
CA VAL A 215 9.09 -9.50 22.28
C VAL A 215 9.60 -10.94 22.25
N LEU A 216 10.72 -11.22 21.58
CA LEU A 216 11.20 -12.59 21.43
C LEU A 216 11.80 -13.15 22.73
N CYS A 217 12.39 -12.31 23.58
CA CYS A 217 12.91 -12.74 24.89
C CYS A 217 11.82 -13.03 25.93
N LYS A 218 10.54 -12.79 25.63
CA LYS A 218 9.42 -13.08 26.54
C LYS A 218 8.75 -14.40 26.17
N PRO A 219 8.29 -15.19 27.15
CA PRO A 219 7.54 -16.42 26.85
C PRO A 219 6.32 -16.07 25.99
N ILE A 220 6.20 -16.76 24.85
CA ILE A 220 5.17 -16.51 23.85
C ILE A 220 3.81 -16.68 24.53
N LYS A 221 3.04 -15.59 24.62
CA LYS A 221 1.65 -15.66 25.10
C LYS A 221 0.81 -16.31 24.01
N ALA A 222 0.09 -17.38 24.35
CA ALA A 222 -0.54 -18.32 23.42
C ALA A 222 -1.69 -17.78 22.51
N LYS A 223 -1.80 -16.47 22.24
CA LYS A 223 -2.93 -15.88 21.46
C LYS A 223 -2.56 -14.64 20.63
N SER A 224 -1.33 -14.53 20.11
CA SER A 224 -1.06 -13.46 19.13
C SER A 224 -1.64 -13.85 17.77
N ASP A 225 -2.41 -12.95 17.16
CA ASP A 225 -2.88 -13.08 15.77
C ASP A 225 -1.68 -13.22 14.84
N VAL A 226 -1.56 -14.37 14.17
CA VAL A 226 -0.45 -14.71 13.27
C VAL A 226 -0.31 -13.66 12.16
N ASN A 227 -1.41 -13.08 11.70
CA ASN A 227 -1.43 -12.05 10.65
C ASN A 227 -0.88 -10.70 11.11
N GLN A 228 -0.50 -10.59 12.38
CA GLN A 228 0.09 -9.39 12.97
C GLN A 228 1.49 -9.63 13.53
N MET A 229 2.06 -10.81 13.31
CA MET A 229 3.45 -11.13 13.65
C MET A 229 4.40 -10.39 12.71
N LEU A 230 5.49 -9.85 13.27
CA LEU A 230 6.44 -9.04 12.49
C LEU A 230 7.01 -9.80 11.28
N PRO A 231 7.43 -11.08 11.35
CA PRO A 231 7.93 -11.80 10.17
C PRO A 231 6.93 -11.88 9.01
N VAL A 232 5.65 -12.10 9.32
CA VAL A 232 4.57 -12.16 8.32
C VAL A 232 4.42 -10.78 7.67
N ILE A 233 4.41 -9.72 8.48
CA ILE A 233 4.31 -8.36 7.97
C ILE A 233 5.56 -7.99 7.15
N LEU A 234 6.77 -8.30 7.59
CA LEU A 234 7.99 -8.06 6.79
C LEU A 234 7.95 -8.78 5.44
N SER A 235 7.39 -9.98 5.39
CA SER A 235 7.20 -10.75 4.14
C SER A 235 6.19 -10.09 3.20
N GLU A 236 5.11 -9.50 3.74
CA GLU A 236 4.17 -8.71 2.93
C GLU A 236 4.82 -7.42 2.42
N GLY A 237 5.63 -6.77 3.25
CA GLY A 237 6.39 -5.59 2.89
C GLY A 237 7.38 -5.89 1.77
N GLU A 238 8.14 -6.98 1.88
CA GLU A 238 9.03 -7.46 0.81
C GLU A 238 8.29 -7.53 -0.52
N MET A 239 7.15 -8.22 -0.59
CA MET A 239 6.33 -8.29 -1.81
C MET A 239 5.89 -6.90 -2.30
N LEU A 240 5.39 -6.03 -1.42
CA LEU A 240 4.96 -4.67 -1.77
C LEU A 240 6.09 -3.84 -2.40
N PHE A 241 7.30 -4.00 -1.90
CA PHE A 241 8.48 -3.25 -2.32
C PHE A 241 9.16 -3.87 -3.55
N SER A 242 9.10 -5.19 -3.73
CA SER A 242 9.59 -5.91 -4.91
C SER A 242 8.74 -5.67 -6.17
N LEU A 243 7.48 -5.25 -6.04
CA LEU A 243 6.58 -4.98 -7.17
C LEU A 243 6.91 -3.74 -8.00
N ALA A 244 8.00 -3.01 -7.69
CA ALA A 244 8.47 -1.92 -8.55
C ALA A 244 8.81 -2.44 -9.96
N GLY A 245 8.00 -2.05 -10.95
CA GLY A 245 8.25 -2.33 -12.37
C GLY A 245 7.50 -3.51 -12.98
N THR A 246 6.71 -4.29 -12.23
CA THR A 246 6.00 -5.46 -12.79
C THR A 246 4.61 -5.15 -13.36
N LYS A 247 3.97 -4.07 -12.91
CA LYS A 247 2.64 -3.64 -13.40
C LYS A 247 2.70 -2.61 -14.54
N THR A 248 3.86 -2.01 -14.81
CA THR A 248 3.98 -1.07 -15.93
C THR A 248 3.84 -1.88 -17.23
N ARG A 249 2.80 -1.56 -18.02
CA ARG A 249 2.50 -2.20 -19.32
C ARG A 249 3.65 -2.10 -20.34
N ASN A 250 4.68 -1.32 -20.03
CA ASN A 250 5.84 -1.10 -20.87
C ASN A 250 7.11 -1.54 -20.11
N PRO A 251 7.68 -2.73 -20.42
CA PRO A 251 8.93 -3.21 -19.83
C PRO A 251 10.12 -2.27 -20.05
N ARG A 252 10.00 -1.30 -20.96
CA ARG A 252 11.05 -0.30 -21.23
C ARG A 252 11.04 0.87 -20.24
N GLU A 253 10.01 0.97 -19.40
CA GLU A 253 9.87 1.97 -18.34
C GLU A 253 10.05 1.34 -16.95
N ILE A 254 10.91 0.33 -16.83
CA ILE A 254 11.37 -0.12 -15.51
C ILE A 254 12.02 1.09 -14.85
N SER A 255 11.45 1.52 -13.73
CA SER A 255 11.97 2.62 -12.93
C SER A 255 13.46 2.38 -12.65
N LYS A 256 14.29 3.38 -12.94
CA LYS A 256 15.71 3.37 -12.58
C LYS A 256 15.92 3.43 -11.06
N ASP A 257 14.85 3.70 -10.30
CA ASP A 257 14.93 3.71 -8.85
C ASP A 257 14.94 2.27 -8.32
N ALA A 258 16.13 1.78 -7.99
CA ALA A 258 16.34 0.48 -7.35
C ALA A 258 15.98 0.47 -5.86
N ARG A 259 15.68 1.64 -5.27
CA ARG A 259 15.45 1.79 -3.83
C ARG A 259 14.31 0.91 -3.31
N PRO A 260 13.16 0.77 -3.98
CA PRO A 260 12.12 -0.12 -3.48
C PRO A 260 12.59 -1.57 -3.37
N GLN A 261 13.28 -2.10 -4.37
CA GLN A 261 13.82 -3.46 -4.32
C GLN A 261 14.88 -3.61 -3.22
N GLN A 262 15.71 -2.59 -3.00
CA GLN A 262 16.69 -2.58 -1.91
C GLN A 262 16.02 -2.61 -0.53
N ILE A 263 14.90 -1.91 -0.36
CA ILE A 263 14.09 -1.99 0.86
C ILE A 263 13.49 -3.40 1.03
N ALA A 264 13.04 -4.04 -0.06
CA ALA A 264 12.55 -5.41 -0.01
C ALA A 264 13.64 -6.39 0.47
N VAL A 265 14.88 -6.24 -0.01
CA VAL A 265 16.05 -7.01 0.46
C VAL A 265 16.28 -6.80 1.97
N ALA A 266 16.25 -5.56 2.44
CA ALA A 266 16.41 -5.26 3.87
C ALA A 266 15.28 -5.88 4.73
N MET A 267 14.03 -5.83 4.27
CA MET A 267 12.89 -6.47 4.95
C MET A 267 13.03 -7.99 5.01
N CYS A 268 13.52 -8.59 3.93
CA CYS A 268 13.79 -10.02 3.86
C CYS A 268 14.90 -10.44 4.84
N ALA A 269 16.00 -9.67 4.90
CA ALA A 269 17.07 -9.88 5.87
C ALA A 269 16.58 -9.78 7.31
N MET A 270 15.74 -8.78 7.64
CA MET A 270 15.12 -8.66 8.97
C MET A 270 14.26 -9.88 9.31
N ALA A 271 13.47 -10.39 8.37
CA ALA A 271 12.65 -11.58 8.60
C ALA A 271 13.51 -12.82 8.91
N ILE A 272 14.62 -13.02 8.19
CA ILE A 272 15.59 -14.11 8.43
C ILE A 272 16.16 -14.03 9.83
N VAL A 273 16.59 -12.84 10.27
CA VAL A 273 17.14 -12.64 11.63
C VAL A 273 16.09 -12.99 12.68
N ILE A 274 14.83 -12.56 12.53
CA ILE A 274 13.78 -12.95 13.49
C ILE A 274 13.65 -14.48 13.58
N HIS A 275 13.68 -15.18 12.44
CA HIS A 275 13.58 -16.63 12.43
C HIS A 275 14.72 -17.31 13.19
N GLN A 276 15.95 -16.85 12.99
CA GLN A 276 17.13 -17.34 13.72
C GLN A 276 16.98 -17.22 15.24
N HIS A 277 16.28 -16.19 15.72
CA HIS A 277 16.01 -16.01 17.15
C HIS A 277 14.81 -16.81 17.69
N THR A 278 13.87 -17.24 16.85
CA THR A 278 12.61 -17.85 17.31
C THR A 278 12.70 -19.32 17.76
N LYS A 279 13.78 -20.06 17.46
CA LYS A 279 14.05 -21.45 17.92
C LYS A 279 12.85 -22.43 17.90
N ASN A 280 11.87 -22.23 17.01
CA ASN A 280 10.73 -23.12 16.84
C ASN A 280 10.82 -23.79 15.47
N ASP A 281 10.48 -25.08 15.39
CA ASP A 281 10.54 -25.88 14.16
C ASP A 281 9.69 -25.26 13.02
N GLU A 282 8.53 -24.65 13.34
CA GLU A 282 7.73 -23.91 12.35
C GLU A 282 8.42 -22.64 11.83
N GLY A 283 9.32 -22.05 12.62
CA GLY A 283 10.12 -20.89 12.24
C GLY A 283 11.21 -21.23 11.21
N GLU A 284 11.64 -22.49 11.15
CA GLU A 284 12.70 -22.95 10.25
C GLU A 284 12.22 -22.87 8.78
N LEU A 285 11.03 -23.42 8.49
CA LEU A 285 10.45 -23.41 7.14
C LEU A 285 10.26 -21.98 6.59
N ILE A 286 9.73 -21.07 7.41
CA ILE A 286 9.53 -19.66 7.00
C ILE A 286 10.89 -18.96 6.83
N GLY A 287 11.88 -19.29 7.68
CA GLY A 287 13.26 -18.86 7.51
C GLY A 287 13.85 -19.24 6.16
N TYR A 288 13.67 -20.50 5.73
CA TYR A 288 14.13 -20.97 4.43
C TYR A 288 13.42 -20.28 3.25
N GLN A 289 12.11 -20.08 3.32
CA GLN A 289 11.36 -19.35 2.30
C GLN A 289 11.87 -17.91 2.16
N ASN A 290 12.14 -17.23 3.28
CA ASN A 290 12.69 -15.89 3.28
C ASN A 290 14.13 -15.87 2.76
N LEU A 291 14.96 -16.86 3.09
CA LEU A 291 16.31 -16.96 2.54
C LEU A 291 16.31 -17.14 1.01
N SER A 292 15.44 -18.00 0.49
CA SER A 292 15.27 -18.18 -0.96
C SER A 292 14.85 -16.87 -1.65
N LYS A 293 13.87 -16.15 -1.08
CA LYS A 293 13.45 -14.82 -1.59
C LYS A 293 14.56 -13.79 -1.55
N LEU A 294 15.39 -13.79 -0.50
CA LEU A 294 16.53 -12.89 -0.39
C LEU A 294 17.49 -13.11 -1.56
N TYR A 295 17.80 -14.36 -1.87
CA TYR A 295 18.66 -14.71 -3.00
C TYR A 295 18.06 -14.28 -4.34
N LEU A 296 16.76 -14.52 -4.55
CA LEU A 296 16.06 -14.07 -5.77
C LEU A 296 16.11 -12.55 -5.93
N ASN A 297 15.86 -11.81 -4.85
CA ASN A 297 15.87 -10.35 -4.85
C ASN A 297 17.29 -9.77 -5.07
N LEU A 298 18.32 -10.39 -4.49
CA LEU A 298 19.72 -10.01 -4.75
C LEU A 298 20.13 -10.32 -6.19
N GLY A 299 19.70 -11.45 -6.75
CA GLY A 299 19.94 -11.81 -8.15
C GLY A 299 19.29 -10.83 -9.13
N ALA A 300 18.05 -10.41 -8.87
CA ALA A 300 17.37 -9.41 -9.68
C ALA A 300 18.06 -8.04 -9.69
N GLN A 301 18.88 -7.72 -8.66
CA GLN A 301 19.63 -6.46 -8.57
C GLN A 301 20.98 -6.48 -9.32
N GLY A 302 21.36 -7.61 -9.94
CA GLY A 302 22.58 -7.71 -10.74
C GLY A 302 23.89 -7.59 -9.94
N SER A 303 23.82 -7.54 -8.62
CA SER A 303 24.97 -7.52 -7.72
C SER A 303 24.87 -8.68 -6.74
N ALA A 304 26.00 -9.40 -6.59
CA ALA A 304 26.24 -10.48 -5.65
C ALA A 304 25.72 -11.90 -5.97
N ALA A 305 24.72 -12.11 -6.84
CA ALA A 305 24.28 -13.47 -7.16
C ALA A 305 25.34 -14.33 -7.87
N GLU A 306 26.06 -13.80 -8.87
CA GLU A 306 27.14 -14.56 -9.51
C GLU A 306 28.28 -14.89 -8.54
N ALA A 307 28.75 -13.92 -7.74
CA ALA A 307 29.85 -14.12 -6.79
C ALA A 307 29.47 -15.02 -5.60
N LEU A 308 28.21 -15.05 -5.18
CA LEU A 308 27.70 -15.97 -4.15
C LEU A 308 27.37 -17.34 -4.71
N MET A 309 26.83 -17.43 -5.92
CA MET A 309 26.63 -18.70 -6.60
C MET A 309 27.99 -19.37 -6.85
N GLU A 310 28.99 -18.61 -7.30
CA GLU A 310 30.38 -19.05 -7.46
C GLU A 310 31.05 -19.43 -6.12
N ARG A 311 30.85 -18.67 -5.04
CA ARG A 311 31.36 -19.04 -3.69
C ARG A 311 30.65 -20.24 -3.07
N SER A 312 29.36 -20.40 -3.32
CA SER A 312 28.57 -21.58 -2.89
C SER A 312 29.01 -22.83 -3.65
N LEU A 313 29.24 -22.70 -4.96
CA LEU A 313 29.81 -23.74 -5.83
C LEU A 313 31.26 -24.08 -5.43
N THR A 314 32.09 -23.10 -5.09
CA THR A 314 33.48 -23.29 -4.67
C THR A 314 33.59 -23.90 -3.27
N ALA A 315 32.73 -23.50 -2.33
CA ALA A 315 32.63 -24.11 -1.01
C ALA A 315 32.09 -25.55 -1.06
N ALA A 316 31.21 -25.85 -2.01
CA ALA A 316 30.73 -27.21 -2.31
C ALA A 316 31.80 -28.08 -3.00
N ALA A 317 32.64 -27.50 -3.86
CA ALA A 317 33.74 -28.20 -4.52
C ALA A 317 34.92 -28.51 -3.59
N ALA A 318 35.19 -27.63 -2.60
CA ALA A 318 36.31 -27.77 -1.68
C ALA A 318 36.09 -28.80 -0.55
N ARG A 319 34.87 -29.29 -0.34
CA ARG A 319 34.53 -30.25 0.74
C ARG A 319 34.23 -31.66 0.23
N LYS A 320 34.96 -32.09 -0.81
CA LYS A 320 34.84 -33.43 -1.41
C LYS A 320 35.88 -34.44 -0.94
N CYS A 321 36.62 -34.15 0.13
CA CYS A 321 37.43 -35.14 0.84
C CYS A 321 36.83 -35.39 2.23
N ASP A 322 36.44 -36.64 2.47
CA ASP A 322 36.24 -37.27 3.77
C ASP A 322 34.92 -37.01 4.52
N SER A 323 33.81 -37.58 4.01
CA SER A 323 32.83 -38.37 4.81
C SER A 323 31.56 -38.67 4.01
N HIS A 324 30.94 -39.83 4.28
CA HIS A 324 29.90 -40.45 3.46
C HIS A 324 28.45 -40.05 3.79
N GLU A 325 28.22 -38.97 4.54
CA GLU A 325 26.88 -38.43 4.79
C GLU A 325 26.88 -36.91 4.64
N LEU A 326 26.03 -36.38 3.76
CA LEU A 326 25.85 -34.94 3.62
C LEU A 326 25.22 -34.37 4.91
N PRO A 327 25.78 -33.32 5.53
CA PRO A 327 25.11 -32.59 6.60
C PRO A 327 23.79 -32.00 6.11
N SER A 328 22.75 -31.95 6.96
CA SER A 328 21.44 -31.37 6.64
C SER A 328 21.55 -29.98 5.98
N SER A 329 22.50 -29.16 6.44
CA SER A 329 22.77 -27.83 5.89
C SER A 329 23.25 -27.81 4.43
N MET A 330 23.71 -28.94 3.91
CA MET A 330 24.19 -29.11 2.54
C MET A 330 23.06 -29.57 1.61
N VAL A 331 22.11 -30.36 2.11
CA VAL A 331 20.83 -30.62 1.43
C VAL A 331 20.04 -29.31 1.31
N ASP A 332 20.06 -28.48 2.35
CA ASP A 332 19.39 -27.18 2.38
C ASP A 332 19.98 -26.17 1.38
N ALA A 333 21.32 -26.14 1.24
CA ALA A 333 21.98 -25.34 0.23
C ALA A 333 21.69 -25.84 -1.20
N MET A 334 21.59 -27.16 -1.39
CA MET A 334 21.24 -27.77 -2.68
C MET A 334 19.78 -27.51 -3.06
N ILE A 335 18.83 -27.54 -2.12
CA ILE A 335 17.43 -27.19 -2.37
C ILE A 335 17.29 -25.72 -2.75
N ALA A 336 17.97 -24.82 -2.04
CA ALA A 336 17.99 -23.40 -2.40
C ALA A 336 18.62 -23.17 -3.80
N LEU A 337 19.63 -23.94 -4.18
CA LEU A 337 20.24 -23.92 -5.52
C LEU A 337 19.34 -24.50 -6.62
N ILE A 338 18.62 -25.60 -6.35
CA ILE A 338 17.68 -26.20 -7.30
C ILE A 338 16.51 -25.24 -7.58
N ILE A 339 15.97 -24.60 -6.54
CA ILE A 339 14.91 -23.58 -6.69
C ILE A 339 15.40 -22.38 -7.52
N CYS A 340 16.65 -21.94 -7.33
CA CYS A 340 17.23 -20.86 -8.12
C CYS A 340 17.54 -21.26 -9.58
N LEU A 341 17.88 -22.53 -9.85
CA LEU A 341 18.19 -23.04 -11.19
C LEU A 341 16.95 -23.40 -12.02
N GLU A 342 15.86 -23.85 -11.41
CA GLU A 342 14.61 -24.15 -12.12
C GLU A 342 13.85 -22.90 -12.58
N ILE A 343 14.01 -21.78 -11.86
CA ILE A 343 13.38 -20.49 -12.20
C ILE A 343 14.15 -19.77 -13.33
N GLY A 344 15.42 -20.10 -13.56
CA GLY A 344 16.26 -19.51 -14.62
C GLY A 344 16.09 -20.11 -16.03
N ASN A 345 15.27 -21.15 -16.20
CA ASN A 345 15.09 -21.88 -17.47
C ASN A 345 13.68 -21.74 -18.09
N TYR A 346 12.91 -20.70 -17.73
CA TYR A 346 11.62 -20.37 -18.35
C TYR A 346 11.54 -18.93 -18.84
#